data_AF-A0A2I0NDV8-F1
#
_entry.id   AF-A0A2I0NDV8-F1
#
_cell.length_a   1.000
_cell.length_b   1.000
_cell.length_c   1.000
_cell.angle_alpha   90.00
_cell.angle_beta   90.00
_cell.angle_gamma   90.00
#
_symmetry.space_group_name_H-M   'P 1'
#
loop_
_entity.id
_entity.type
_entity.pdbx_description
1 polymer ?
#
loop_
_entity_poly.entity_id
_entity_poly.type
_entity_poly.pdbx_seq_one_letter_code
_entity_poly.pdbx_strand_id
1 'polypeptide(L)'
;YQYFMLRDFYPAGCQPIKDFLIYQIEGLESRVRPDFIDFKEDQVAFFADRFLGKMEVYYVLNTSLAGKYQVLPAQGELMYFPAIRGNSPQDELVIGD
;
A
#
# COMPACT_ATOMS: atom_id res chain seq x y z
N TYR A 1 -13.79 -13.09 0.61
CA TYR A 1 -13.63 -12.83 2.07
C TYR A 1 -14.28 -11.52 2.44
N GLN A 2 -14.75 -11.38 3.67
CA GLN A 2 -15.32 -10.12 4.18
C GLN A 2 -14.31 -9.41 5.08
N TYR A 3 -14.27 -8.08 5.03
CA TYR A 3 -13.43 -7.22 5.87
C TYR A 3 -11.94 -7.56 5.80
N PHE A 4 -11.37 -7.37 4.61
CA PHE A 4 -9.95 -7.52 4.34
C PHE A 4 -9.22 -6.19 4.56
N MET A 5 -8.01 -6.25 5.13
CA MET A 5 -7.12 -5.12 5.27
C MET A 5 -5.75 -5.46 4.67
N LEU A 6 -5.21 -4.54 3.88
CA LEU A 6 -3.83 -4.56 3.40
C LEU A 6 -3.09 -3.36 3.97
N ARG A 7 -1.97 -3.61 4.67
CA ARG A 7 -1.06 -2.57 5.16
C ARG A 7 0.24 -2.62 4.37
N ASP A 8 0.79 -1.46 4.06
CA ASP A 8 2.12 -1.33 3.47
C ASP A 8 2.90 -0.22 4.18
N PHE A 9 4.12 -0.52 4.61
CA PHE A 9 4.95 0.39 5.41
C PHE A 9 5.82 1.23 4.48
N TYR A 10 5.88 2.53 4.75
CA TYR A 10 6.72 3.40 3.94
C TYR A 10 8.20 3.11 4.21
N PRO A 11 9.02 3.03 3.15
CA PRO A 11 10.46 3.05 3.31
C PRO A 11 10.89 4.34 4.03
N ALA A 12 12.01 4.29 4.74
CA ALA A 12 12.52 5.48 5.43
C ALA A 12 12.70 6.66 4.47
N GLY A 13 12.32 7.87 4.89
CA GLY A 13 12.44 9.08 4.06
C GLY A 13 11.39 9.23 2.95
N CYS A 14 10.48 8.28 2.79
CA CYS A 14 9.34 8.40 1.89
C CYS A 14 8.11 8.99 2.61
N GLN A 15 7.29 9.74 1.88
CA GLN A 15 6.04 10.32 2.37
C GLN A 15 4.91 10.11 1.34
N PRO A 16 3.67 9.80 1.77
CA PRO A 16 2.57 9.56 0.87
C PRO A 16 2.02 10.86 0.26
N ILE A 17 1.69 10.82 -1.03
CA ILE A 17 0.90 11.86 -1.71
C ILE A 17 -0.58 11.46 -1.59
N LYS A 18 -1.32 12.10 -0.68
CA LYS A 18 -2.69 11.68 -0.30
C LYS A 18 -3.75 12.03 -1.35
N ASP A 19 -3.49 13.05 -2.15
CA ASP A 19 -4.36 13.54 -3.21
C ASP A 19 -4.06 12.90 -4.57
N PHE A 20 -3.24 11.84 -4.63
CA PHE A 20 -2.75 11.29 -5.90
C PHE A 20 -3.84 10.84 -6.88
N LEU A 21 -5.04 10.51 -6.37
CA LEU A 21 -6.19 10.14 -7.18
C LEU A 21 -6.68 11.26 -8.10
N ILE A 22 -6.25 12.51 -7.89
CA ILE A 22 -6.53 13.62 -8.81
C ILE A 22 -5.60 13.62 -10.03
N TYR A 23 -4.46 12.93 -9.96
CA TYR A 23 -3.53 12.82 -11.07
C TYR A 23 -3.95 11.70 -12.02
N GLN A 24 -3.91 11.99 -13.32
CA GLN A 24 -3.97 10.95 -14.34
C GLN A 24 -2.56 10.38 -14.50
N ILE A 25 -2.28 9.29 -13.80
CA ILE A 25 -1.01 8.57 -13.92
C ILE A 25 -1.24 7.41 -14.88
N GLU A 26 -0.49 7.41 -15.99
CA GLU A 26 -0.56 6.37 -17.01
C GLU A 26 -0.22 5.00 -16.39
N GLY A 27 -1.01 3.97 -16.72
CA GLY A 27 -0.83 2.61 -16.21
C GLY A 27 -1.48 2.32 -14.85
N LEU A 28 -2.02 3.32 -14.15
CA LEU A 28 -2.82 3.12 -12.94
C LEU A 28 -4.29 2.81 -13.26
N GLU A 29 -4.51 1.62 -13.82
CA GLU A 29 -5.84 1.10 -14.14
C GLU A 29 -6.36 0.23 -12.98
N SER A 30 -6.78 0.84 -11.86
CA SER A 30 -7.34 0.04 -10.74
C SER A 30 -8.75 -0.48 -11.11
N ARG A 31 -8.85 -1.82 -11.25
CA ARG A 31 -10.11 -2.52 -11.51
C ARG A 31 -10.98 -2.71 -10.27
N VAL A 32 -10.39 -2.60 -9.08
CA VAL A 32 -11.07 -2.80 -7.78
C VAL A 32 -10.55 -1.73 -6.82
N ARG A 33 -11.45 -0.85 -6.38
CA ARG A 33 -11.11 0.19 -5.41
C ARG A 33 -11.33 -0.32 -3.98
N PRO A 34 -10.43 -0.01 -3.04
CA PRO A 34 -10.69 -0.21 -1.62
C PRO A 34 -11.86 0.67 -1.18
N ASP A 35 -12.61 0.22 -0.17
CA ASP A 35 -13.73 0.97 0.41
C ASP A 35 -13.22 2.17 1.25
N PHE A 36 -12.05 2.02 1.87
CA PHE A 36 -11.39 3.09 2.63
C PHE A 36 -9.86 2.99 2.54
N ILE A 37 -9.19 4.14 2.60
CA ILE A 37 -7.73 4.24 2.62
C ILE A 37 -7.34 5.14 3.81
N ASP A 38 -6.51 4.62 4.70
CA ASP A 38 -5.94 5.34 5.83
C ASP A 38 -4.46 5.62 5.59
N PHE A 39 -4.10 6.90 5.45
CA PHE A 39 -2.72 7.35 5.29
C PHE A 39 -2.16 7.82 6.63
N LYS A 40 -1.44 6.92 7.31
CA LYS A 40 -0.66 7.23 8.52
C LYS A 40 0.69 7.84 8.17
N GLU A 41 1.50 8.14 9.17
CA GLU A 41 2.84 8.71 9.00
C GLU A 41 3.86 7.69 8.51
N ASP A 42 3.74 6.43 8.92
CA ASP A 42 4.69 5.34 8.68
C ASP A 42 4.17 4.24 7.75
N GLN A 43 2.89 4.24 7.42
CA GLN A 43 2.25 3.23 6.59
C GLN A 43 0.96 3.72 5.94
N VAL A 44 0.52 3.02 4.89
CA VAL A 44 -0.83 3.12 4.32
C VAL A 44 -1.60 1.85 4.64
N ALA A 45 -2.90 1.97 4.90
CA ALA A 45 -3.80 0.84 5.05
C ALA A 45 -4.99 0.95 4.09
N PHE A 46 -5.27 -0.12 3.37
CA PHE A 46 -6.38 -0.27 2.46
C PHE A 46 -7.40 -1.24 3.05
N PHE A 47 -8.67 -0.85 3.06
CA PHE A 47 -9.76 -1.64 3.62
C PHE A 47 -10.74 -2.03 2.53
N ALA A 48 -11.15 -3.29 2.51
CA ALA A 48 -12.15 -3.82 1.59
C ALA A 48 -13.17 -4.69 2.33
N ASP A 49 -14.44 -4.26 2.33
CA ASP A 49 -15.56 -5.01 2.90
C ASP A 49 -15.78 -6.33 2.16
N ARG A 50 -15.50 -6.36 0.84
CA ARG A 50 -15.59 -7.56 0.01
C ARG A 50 -14.34 -7.77 -0.83
N PHE A 51 -13.57 -8.79 -0.50
CA PHE A 51 -12.41 -9.24 -1.28
C PHE A 51 -12.75 -10.50 -2.10
N LEU A 52 -12.69 -10.40 -3.42
CA LEU A 52 -13.04 -11.48 -4.37
C LEU A 52 -11.82 -12.31 -4.83
N GLY A 53 -10.70 -12.24 -4.11
CA GLY A 53 -9.50 -13.04 -4.38
C GLY A 53 -8.38 -12.29 -5.10
N LYS A 54 -8.67 -11.19 -5.81
CA LYS A 54 -7.67 -10.26 -6.35
C LYS A 54 -8.10 -8.82 -6.11
N MET A 55 -7.16 -7.99 -5.67
CA MET A 55 -7.32 -6.54 -5.50
C MET A 55 -5.99 -5.91 -5.89
N GLU A 56 -6.04 -4.86 -6.69
CA GLU A 56 -4.88 -4.09 -7.13
C GLU A 56 -5.06 -2.66 -6.61
N VAL A 57 -4.18 -2.29 -5.68
CA VAL A 57 -4.14 -0.96 -5.09
C VAL A 57 -2.86 -0.28 -5.50
N TYR A 58 -2.93 1.05 -5.57
CA TYR A 58 -1.80 1.89 -5.90
C TYR A 58 -1.84 3.10 -4.99
N TYR A 59 -0.66 3.62 -4.67
CA TYR A 59 -0.46 4.86 -3.96
C TYR A 59 0.87 5.45 -4.41
N VAL A 60 1.04 6.75 -4.23
CA VAL A 60 2.25 7.45 -4.66
C VAL A 60 3.04 7.88 -3.45
N LEU A 61 4.35 7.63 -3.50
CA LEU A 61 5.32 8.09 -2.53
C LEU A 61 6.18 9.18 -3.14
N ASN A 62 6.46 10.22 -2.36
CA ASN A 62 7.51 11.18 -2.61
C ASN A 62 8.70 10.90 -1.70
N THR A 63 9.91 11.17 -2.16
CA THR A 63 11.16 11.08 -1.41
C THR A 63 11.93 12.39 -1.54
N SER A 64 12.64 12.80 -0.49
CA SER A 64 13.51 13.99 -0.53
C SER A 64 15.00 13.64 -0.68
N LEU A 65 15.36 12.37 -0.55
CA LEU A 65 16.76 11.92 -0.51
C LEU A 65 16.97 10.76 -1.48
N ALA A 66 18.06 10.81 -2.24
CA ALA A 66 18.57 9.68 -2.99
C ALA A 66 19.17 8.65 -2.04
N GLY A 67 19.11 7.37 -2.41
CA GLY A 67 19.63 6.30 -1.57
C GLY A 67 18.97 4.95 -1.79
N LYS A 68 19.37 3.99 -0.96
CA LYS A 68 18.83 2.64 -0.90
C LYS A 68 18.06 2.44 0.39
N TYR A 69 16.81 2.03 0.27
CA TYR A 69 15.89 1.89 1.39
C TYR A 69 15.33 0.49 1.43
N GLN A 70 15.36 -0.12 2.61
CA GLN A 70 14.69 -1.39 2.84
C GLN A 70 13.19 -1.16 2.94
N VAL A 71 12.42 -1.94 2.18
CA VAL A 71 10.95 -1.92 2.21
C VAL A 71 10.48 -3.09 3.07
N LEU A 72 9.77 -2.79 4.14
CA LEU A 72 9.21 -3.84 4.99
C LEU A 72 8.12 -4.59 4.21
N PRO A 73 7.93 -5.90 4.45
CA PRO A 73 6.83 -6.65 3.86
C PRO A 73 5.46 -6.01 4.07
N ALA A 74 4.68 -5.89 2.99
CA ALA A 74 3.27 -5.58 3.06
C ALA A 74 2.51 -6.74 3.74
N GLN A 75 1.44 -6.42 4.48
CA GLN A 75 0.68 -7.35 5.30
C GLN A 75 -0.79 -7.35 4.89
N GLY A 76 -1.31 -8.49 4.47
CA GLY A 76 -2.74 -8.70 4.22
C GLY A 76 -3.37 -9.58 5.29
N GLU A 77 -4.49 -9.16 5.88
CA GLU A 77 -5.19 -9.93 6.91
C GLU A 77 -6.72 -9.73 6.87
N LEU A 78 -7.46 -10.68 7.45
CA LEU A 78 -8.89 -10.48 7.73
C LEU A 78 -9.04 -9.75 9.07
N MET A 79 -9.76 -8.62 9.07
CA MET A 79 -9.89 -7.75 10.23
C MET A 79 -10.52 -8.45 11.45
N TYR A 80 -11.50 -9.32 11.20
CA TYR A 80 -12.22 -10.05 12.26
C TYR A 80 -11.75 -11.51 12.44
N PHE A 81 -10.77 -11.96 11.64
CA PHE A 81 -10.16 -13.29 11.73
C PHE A 81 -8.65 -13.21 11.46
N PRO A 82 -7.86 -12.54 12.34
CA PRO A 82 -6.46 -12.19 12.07
C PRO A 82 -5.50 -13.39 12.00
N ALA A 83 -5.96 -14.58 12.39
CA ALA A 83 -5.22 -15.83 12.15
C ALA A 83 -5.05 -16.11 10.64
N ILE A 84 -5.94 -15.57 9.79
CA ILE A 84 -5.82 -15.60 8.33
C ILE A 84 -5.10 -14.32 7.91
N ARG A 85 -3.79 -14.46 7.67
CA ARG A 85 -2.90 -13.39 7.25
C ARG A 85 -1.80 -13.89 6.33
N GLY A 86 -1.20 -12.97 5.58
CA GLY A 86 -0.05 -13.22 4.73
C GLY A 86 0.81 -11.97 4.60
N ASN A 87 2.10 -12.18 4.33
CA ASN A 87 3.05 -11.10 4.09
C ASN A 87 3.59 -11.23 2.66
N SER A 88 3.91 -10.10 2.04
CA SER A 88 4.76 -10.12 0.85
C SER A 88 6.19 -10.55 1.22
N PRO A 89 7.05 -10.84 0.23
CA PRO A 89 8.50 -10.79 0.43
C PRO A 89 8.95 -9.38 0.85
N GLN A 90 10.15 -9.31 1.42
CA GLN A 90 10.87 -8.04 1.61
C GLN A 90 11.38 -7.54 0.26
N ASP A 91 11.46 -6.21 0.10
CA ASP A 91 11.95 -5.57 -1.12
C ASP A 91 12.93 -4.42 -0.82
N GLU A 92 13.59 -3.89 -1.85
CA GLU A 92 14.49 -2.74 -1.78
C GLU A 92 14.07 -1.64 -2.76
N LEU A 93 14.00 -0.40 -2.28
CA LEU A 93 13.77 0.78 -3.11
C LEU A 93 15.10 1.51 -3.33
N VAL A 94 15.47 1.71 -4.61
CA VAL A 94 16.66 2.47 -5.01
C VAL A 94 16.22 3.75 -5.71
N ILE A 95 16.60 4.89 -5.13
CA ILE A 95 16.37 6.22 -5.70
C ILE A 95 17.73 6.77 -6.15
N GLY A 96 17.87 6.98 -7.45
CA GLY A 96 19.05 7.59 -8.07
C GLY A 96 19.03 9.12 -8.01
N ASP A 97 20.20 9.71 -8.29
CA ASP A 97 20.36 11.16 -8.54
C ASP A 97 19.76 11.58 -9.90
#